data_AF-A0A067FU88-F1
#
_entry.id   AF-A0A067FU88-F1
#
_cell.length_a   1.000
_cell.length_b   1.000
_cell.length_c   1.000
_cell.angle_alpha   90.00
_cell.angle_beta   90.00
_cell.angle_gamma   90.00
#
_symmetry.space_group_name_H-M   'P 1'
#
loop_
_entity.id
_entity.type
_entity.pdbx_description
1 polymer ?
#
loop_
_entity_poly.entity_id
_entity_poly.type
_entity_poly.pdbx_seq_one_letter_code
_entity_poly.pdbx_strand_id
1 'polypeptide(L)'
;ELPVHQRADAVSSLVYEANARVRDPVYGCVGAISYLQNQVSQLQMQLAVAQAEILCIQMQQDPPAVSLPTQIDHHQDHDRSLLLSCSNINPQLLAAGFASSSSNAIQDPLKKESLWT
;
A
#
# COMPACT_ATOMS: atom_id res chain seq x y z
N GLU A 1 -9.89 -22.41 33.38
CA GLU A 1 -10.25 -23.49 32.43
C GLU A 1 -11.30 -22.95 31.46
N LEU A 2 -11.28 -23.32 30.17
CA LEU A 2 -12.22 -22.79 29.17
C LEU A 2 -13.56 -23.54 29.17
N PRO A 3 -14.69 -22.88 28.85
CA PRO A 3 -15.96 -23.53 28.58
C PRO A 3 -15.81 -24.59 27.47
N VAL A 4 -16.53 -25.71 27.58
CA VAL A 4 -16.40 -26.87 26.66
C VAL A 4 -16.51 -26.46 25.18
N HIS A 5 -17.41 -25.54 24.85
CA HIS A 5 -17.63 -25.08 23.48
C HIS A 5 -16.44 -24.29 22.88
N GLN A 6 -15.55 -23.72 23.70
CA GLN A 6 -14.37 -22.97 23.24
C GLN A 6 -13.11 -23.85 23.18
N ARG A 7 -13.14 -25.05 23.78
CA ARG A 7 -11.95 -25.90 23.89
C ARG A 7 -11.45 -26.37 22.52
N ALA A 8 -12.36 -26.70 21.60
CA ALA A 8 -11.98 -27.14 20.26
C ALA A 8 -11.22 -26.05 19.48
N ASP A 9 -11.67 -24.80 19.58
CA ASP A 9 -11.03 -23.64 18.96
C ASP A 9 -9.68 -23.31 19.60
N ALA A 10 -9.61 -23.37 20.94
CA ALA A 10 -8.37 -23.19 21.68
C ALA A 10 -7.33 -24.26 21.32
N VAL A 11 -7.74 -25.53 21.21
CA VAL A 11 -6.85 -26.62 20.77
C VAL A 11 -6.35 -26.37 19.35
N SER A 12 -7.24 -25.95 18.44
CA SER A 12 -6.85 -25.63 17.06
C SER A 12 -5.82 -24.50 17.02
N SER A 13 -6.01 -23.45 17.84
CA SER A 13 -5.06 -22.34 17.99
C SER A 13 -3.71 -22.81 18.54
N LEU A 14 -3.69 -23.65 19.58
CA LEU A 14 -2.47 -24.22 20.14
C LEU A 14 -1.70 -25.08 19.13
N VAL A 15 -2.40 -25.91 18.36
CA VAL A 15 -1.80 -26.74 17.30
C VAL A 15 -1.18 -25.84 16.23
N TYR A 16 -1.89 -24.79 15.81
CA TYR A 16 -1.36 -23.82 14.85
C TYR A 16 -0.08 -23.15 15.36
N GLU A 17 -0.08 -22.63 16.59
CA GLU A 17 1.08 -21.97 17.20
C GLU A 17 2.28 -22.91 17.35
N ALA A 18 2.04 -24.14 17.81
CA ALA A 18 3.07 -25.15 17.96
C ALA A 18 3.69 -25.50 16.60
N ASN A 19 2.87 -25.73 15.57
CA ASN A 19 3.35 -26.01 14.23
C ASN A 19 4.14 -24.83 13.64
N ALA A 20 3.70 -23.59 13.88
CA ALA A 20 4.43 -22.41 13.46
C ALA A 20 5.83 -22.35 14.10
N ARG A 21 5.96 -22.66 15.40
CA ARG A 21 7.26 -22.74 16.10
C ARG A 21 8.17 -23.86 15.59
N VAL A 22 7.60 -24.98 15.14
CA VAL A 22 8.40 -26.07 14.53
C VAL A 22 9.05 -25.60 13.22
N ARG A 23 8.30 -24.85 12.40
CA ARG A 23 8.81 -24.34 11.12
C ARG A 23 9.74 -23.13 11.29
N ASP A 24 9.42 -22.26 12.23
CA ASP A 24 10.19 -21.05 12.58
C ASP A 24 10.42 -21.01 14.09
N PRO A 25 11.55 -21.56 14.57
CA PRO A 25 11.85 -21.63 16.00
C PRO A 25 12.06 -20.26 16.67
N VAL A 26 12.35 -19.22 15.89
CA VAL A 26 12.64 -17.89 16.41
C VAL A 26 11.37 -17.07 16.53
N TYR A 27 10.60 -16.96 15.43
CA TYR A 27 9.44 -16.07 15.38
C TYR A 27 8.09 -16.80 15.38
N GLY A 28 8.03 -18.07 15.00
CA GLY A 28 6.79 -18.86 15.00
C GLY A 28 5.60 -18.15 14.34
N CYS A 29 4.46 -18.05 15.05
CA CYS A 29 3.29 -17.33 14.57
C CYS A 29 3.47 -15.80 14.55
N VAL A 30 4.40 -15.26 15.34
CA VAL A 30 4.70 -13.81 15.35
C VAL A 30 5.27 -13.36 14.01
N GLY A 31 6.05 -14.21 13.32
CA GLY A 31 6.52 -13.93 11.97
C GLY A 31 5.38 -13.69 10.98
N ALA A 32 4.32 -14.51 11.05
CA ALA A 32 3.13 -14.33 10.21
C ALA A 32 2.37 -13.04 10.56
N ILE A 33 2.25 -12.72 11.87
CA ILE A 33 1.63 -11.47 12.33
C ILE A 33 2.39 -10.27 11.78
N SER A 34 3.71 -10.21 11.94
CA SER A 34 4.55 -9.12 11.47
C SER A 34 4.48 -8.95 9.95
N TYR A 35 4.49 -10.07 9.21
CA TYR A 35 4.31 -10.05 7.76
C TYR A 35 2.97 -9.42 7.37
N LEU A 36 1.87 -9.85 7.98
CA LEU A 36 0.54 -9.33 7.68
C LEU A 36 0.42 -7.85 8.06
N GLN A 37 0.98 -7.43 9.18
CA GLN A 37 1.02 -6.03 9.59
C GLN A 37 1.75 -5.16 8.56
N ASN A 38 2.89 -5.63 8.04
CA ASN A 38 3.63 -4.94 6.99
C ASN A 38 2.84 -4.86 5.68
N GLN A 39 2.14 -5.93 5.29
CA GLN A 39 1.27 -5.92 4.11
C GLN A 39 0.11 -4.93 4.25
N VAL A 40 -0.54 -4.87 5.42
CA VAL A 40 -1.59 -3.89 5.69
C VAL A 40 -1.05 -2.47 5.60
N SER A 41 0.13 -2.20 6.18
CA SER A 41 0.76 -0.87 6.11
C SER A 41 1.07 -0.45 4.67
N GLN A 42 1.61 -1.35 3.85
CA GLN A 42 1.87 -1.09 2.43
C GLN A 42 0.58 -0.77 1.66
N LEU A 43 -0.47 -1.55 1.88
CA LEU A 43 -1.76 -1.32 1.22
C LEU A 43 -2.40 0.01 1.65
N GLN A 44 -2.31 0.37 2.93
CA GLN A 44 -2.78 1.66 3.42
C GLN A 44 -2.01 2.82 2.81
N MET A 45 -0.68 2.69 2.66
CA MET A 45 0.13 3.67 1.95
C MET A 45 -0.33 3.82 0.50
N GLN A 46 -0.43 2.72 -0.25
CA GLN A 46 -0.90 2.74 -1.65
C GLN A 46 -2.27 3.42 -1.79
N LEU A 47 -3.19 3.16 -0.85
CA LEU A 47 -4.49 3.80 -0.85
C LEU A 47 -4.39 5.32 -0.63
N ALA A 48 -3.57 5.77 0.32
CA ALA A 48 -3.37 7.19 0.59
C ALA A 48 -2.75 7.91 -0.61
N VAL A 49 -1.82 7.26 -1.31
CA VAL A 49 -1.23 7.76 -2.57
C VAL A 49 -2.31 7.97 -3.62
N ALA A 50 -3.09 6.93 -3.91
CA ALA A 50 -4.14 6.99 -4.92
C ALA A 50 -5.18 8.08 -4.60
N GLN A 51 -5.54 8.25 -3.32
CA GLN A 51 -6.45 9.30 -2.88
C GLN A 51 -5.86 10.70 -3.10
N ALA A 52 -4.58 10.91 -2.79
CA ALA A 52 -3.90 12.18 -3.02
C ALA A 52 -3.80 12.51 -4.52
N GLU A 53 -3.52 11.52 -5.37
CA GLU A 53 -3.49 11.67 -6.83
C GLU A 53 -4.87 12.11 -7.37
N ILE A 54 -5.95 11.46 -6.92
CA ILE A 54 -7.31 11.82 -7.32
C ILE A 54 -7.63 13.27 -6.95
N LEU A 55 -7.29 13.71 -5.74
CA LEU A 55 -7.51 15.09 -5.30
C LEU A 55 -6.70 16.08 -6.14
N CYS A 56 -5.43 15.77 -6.44
CA CYS A 56 -4.60 16.61 -7.28
C CYS A 56 -5.21 16.79 -8.69
N ILE A 57 -5.74 15.71 -9.29
CA ILE A 57 -6.39 15.76 -10.60
C ILE A 57 -7.66 16.62 -10.54
N GLN A 58 -8.49 16.47 -9.50
CA GLN A 58 -9.71 17.25 -9.33
C GLN A 58 -9.42 18.75 -9.22
N MET A 59 -8.39 19.14 -8.46
CA MET A 59 -8.01 20.56 -8.33
C MET A 59 -7.46 21.18 -9.62
N GLN A 60 -6.92 20.37 -10.54
CA GLN A 60 -6.46 20.83 -11.86
C GLN A 60 -7.60 20.96 -12.88
N GLN A 61 -8.77 20.36 -12.61
CA GLN A 61 -9.92 20.38 -13.50
C GLN A 61 -10.90 21.54 -13.26
N ASP A 62 -10.64 22.45 -12.30
CA ASP A 62 -11.38 23.71 -12.21
C ASP A 62 -10.91 24.64 -13.37
N PRO A 63 -11.73 24.87 -14.42
CA PRO A 63 -11.40 25.92 -15.38
C PRO A 63 -11.43 27.27 -14.64
N PRO A 64 -10.53 28.22 -14.98
CA PRO A 64 -10.77 29.60 -14.58
C PRO A 64 -12.10 29.99 -15.23
N ALA A 65 -13.16 30.10 -14.43
CA ALA A 65 -14.41 30.69 -14.86
C ALA A 65 -14.06 32.03 -15.51
N VAL A 66 -14.27 32.09 -16.82
CA VAL A 66 -13.99 33.26 -17.65
C VAL A 66 -14.73 34.44 -17.02
N SER A 67 -13.93 35.35 -16.47
CA SER A 67 -14.32 36.67 -16.01
C SER A 67 -15.00 37.44 -17.14
N LEU A 68 -16.21 37.95 -16.91
CA LEU A 68 -16.70 39.15 -17.59
C LEU A 68 -15.80 40.34 -17.17
N PRO A 69 -15.35 41.21 -18.09
CA PRO A 69 -14.50 42.32 -17.74
C PRO A 69 -15.32 43.51 -17.23
N THR A 70 -15.09 43.90 -15.97
CA THR A 70 -15.28 45.29 -15.52
C THR A 70 -13.88 45.83 -15.21
N GLN A 71 -13.49 46.86 -15.97
CA GLN A 71 -12.21 47.57 -15.85
C GLN A 71 -12.01 48.15 -14.43
N ILE A 72 -10.79 48.06 -13.90
CA ILE A 72 -9.92 49.15 -13.39
C ILE A 72 -8.87 48.55 -12.42
N ASP A 73 -7.61 48.60 -12.87
CA ASP A 73 -6.34 48.83 -12.17
C ASP A 73 -6.21 48.55 -10.65
N HIS A 74 -5.38 47.58 -10.24
CA HIS A 74 -4.23 47.78 -9.34
C HIS A 74 -3.46 46.47 -9.05
N HIS A 75 -2.14 46.58 -8.89
CA HIS A 75 -1.17 45.53 -8.57
C HIS A 75 -1.53 44.64 -7.36
N GLN A 76 -1.44 43.31 -7.50
CA GLN A 76 -0.94 42.40 -6.47
C GLN A 76 -0.59 41.03 -7.07
N ASP A 77 0.49 40.96 -7.85
CA ASP A 77 1.18 39.69 -8.12
C ASP A 77 1.87 39.27 -6.82
N HIS A 78 1.30 38.36 -6.01
CA HIS A 78 2.08 37.54 -5.05
C HIS A 78 1.41 36.25 -4.55
N ASP A 79 0.13 35.97 -4.84
CA ASP A 79 -0.53 34.75 -4.31
C ASP A 79 -0.56 33.54 -5.26
N ARG A 80 0.14 33.59 -6.41
CA ARG A 80 0.22 32.45 -7.34
C ARG A 80 1.28 31.41 -6.95
N SER A 81 2.16 31.72 -6.00
CA SER A 81 3.26 30.82 -5.60
C SER A 81 2.84 29.68 -4.67
N LEU A 82 1.64 29.70 -4.08
CA LEU A 82 1.18 28.62 -3.19
C LEU A 82 0.56 27.43 -3.94
N LEU A 83 0.14 27.62 -5.21
CA LEU A 83 -0.49 26.58 -6.03
C LEU A 83 0.48 25.58 -6.67
N LEU A 84 1.79 25.84 -6.63
CA LEU A 84 2.81 24.90 -7.08
C LEU A 84 3.17 23.83 -6.03
N SER A 85 2.47 23.80 -4.88
CA SER A 85 2.80 22.89 -3.77
C SER A 85 2.38 21.44 -3.99
N CYS A 86 1.53 21.14 -4.98
CA CYS A 86 1.21 19.75 -5.34
C CYS A 86 2.32 19.11 -6.19
N SER A 87 3.13 19.93 -6.86
CA SER A 87 4.16 19.51 -7.82
C SER A 87 5.40 18.91 -7.15
N ASN A 88 5.47 18.92 -5.82
CA ASN A 88 6.58 18.37 -5.03
C ASN A 88 6.16 17.16 -4.16
N ILE A 89 5.07 16.46 -4.52
CA ILE A 89 4.76 15.17 -3.92
C ILE A 89 5.38 14.11 -4.81
N ASN A 90 6.64 13.79 -4.57
CA ASN A 90 7.45 12.92 -5.41
C ASN A 90 6.82 11.51 -5.53
N PRO A 91 6.25 11.10 -6.69
CA PRO A 91 5.59 9.81 -6.94
C PRO A 91 6.56 8.63 -6.98
N GLN A 92 7.83 8.89 -6.71
CA GLN A 92 8.97 7.98 -6.85
C GLN A 92 9.79 7.89 -5.54
N LEU A 93 9.60 8.89 -4.68
CA LEU A 93 9.55 8.78 -3.21
C LEU A 93 8.18 8.26 -2.71
N LEU A 94 7.26 7.92 -3.63
CA LEU A 94 5.89 7.45 -3.37
C LEU A 94 5.50 6.22 -4.26
N ALA A 95 6.26 5.82 -5.32
CA ALA A 95 5.99 4.64 -6.21
C ALA A 95 7.09 4.15 -7.22
N ALA A 96 8.14 4.88 -7.61
CA ALA A 96 9.49 4.29 -7.59
C ALA A 96 9.91 3.21 -8.58
N GLY A 97 10.62 2.28 -7.97
CA GLY A 97 11.51 1.43 -8.71
C GLY A 97 10.83 0.27 -9.40
N PHE A 98 9.52 0.02 -9.24
CA PHE A 98 8.99 -1.31 -9.58
C PHE A 98 8.41 -1.48 -10.99
N ALA A 99 8.50 -0.48 -11.88
CA ALA A 99 8.17 -0.68 -13.30
C ALA A 99 9.38 -0.50 -14.23
N SER A 100 10.32 -1.45 -14.20
CA SER A 100 11.15 -1.92 -15.33
C SER A 100 12.13 -2.98 -14.79
N SER A 101 12.16 -4.24 -15.22
CA SER A 101 12.07 -4.72 -16.58
C SER A 101 11.51 -6.15 -16.59
N SER A 102 10.37 -6.35 -17.24
CA SER A 102 9.96 -7.67 -17.72
C SER A 102 10.94 -8.09 -18.81
N SER A 103 11.85 -9.01 -18.51
CA SER A 103 12.58 -9.77 -19.52
C SER A 103 12.38 -11.25 -19.24
N ASN A 104 11.52 -11.85 -20.06
CA ASN A 104 11.41 -13.29 -20.20
C ASN A 104 12.76 -13.87 -20.62
N ALA A 105 13.36 -14.70 -19.77
CA ALA A 105 14.38 -15.65 -20.16
C ALA A 105 14.20 -16.94 -19.35
N ILE A 106 13.59 -17.91 -20.02
CA ILE A 106 13.63 -19.37 -19.83
C ILE A 106 14.74 -19.85 -18.87
N GLN A 107 14.36 -20.59 -17.82
CA GLN A 107 14.96 -21.90 -17.51
C GLN A 107 14.08 -22.68 -16.51
N ASP A 108 13.46 -23.72 -17.06
CA ASP A 108 12.87 -24.87 -16.37
C ASP A 108 14.01 -25.69 -15.74
N PRO A 109 13.89 -26.07 -14.46
CA PRO A 109 14.25 -27.45 -14.12
C PRO A 109 13.17 -28.10 -13.25
N LEU A 110 12.34 -28.90 -13.91
CA LEU A 110 12.07 -30.30 -13.59
C LEU A 110 11.77 -30.58 -12.10
N LYS A 111 10.47 -30.78 -11.86
CA LYS A 111 9.89 -31.88 -11.08
C LYS A 111 10.60 -32.23 -9.76
N LYS A 112 9.95 -31.86 -8.65
CA LYS A 112 9.86 -32.77 -7.50
C LYS A 112 8.55 -32.59 -6.71
N GLU A 113 7.56 -33.38 -7.13
CA GLU A 113 6.70 -34.23 -6.28
C GLU A 113 5.89 -33.51 -5.18
N SER A 114 4.59 -33.28 -5.35
CA SER A 114 3.52 -34.29 -5.22
C SER A 114 3.62 -35.13 -3.93
N LEU A 115 3.43 -34.48 -2.78
CA LEU A 115 3.33 -35.11 -1.46
C LEU A 115 2.16 -34.48 -0.68
N TRP A 116 0.95 -34.74 -1.15
CA TRP A 116 -0.26 -34.66 -0.34
C TRP A 116 -1.13 -35.87 -0.69
N THR A 117 -0.81 -37.00 -0.05
CA THR A 117 -1.75 -38.07 0.29
C THR A 117 -1.43 -38.50 1.71
#